data_AF-A0A6S7IW42-F1
#
_entry.id   AF-A0A6S7IW42-F1
#
_cell.length_a   1.000
_cell.length_b   1.000
_cell.length_c   1.000
_cell.angle_alpha   90.00
_cell.angle_beta   90.00
_cell.angle_gamma   90.00
#
_symmetry.space_group_name_H-M   'P 1'
#
loop_
_entity.id
_entity.type
_entity.pdbx_description
1 polymer ?
#
loop_
_entity_poly.entity_id
_entity_poly.type
_entity_poly.pdbx_seq_one_letter_code
_entity_poly.pdbx_strand_id
1 'polypeptide(L)'
;MLGVRSGFKAKINEVAPNVFSVHCMIHREALAAKTLPDILKNVMQQVIRMVNHIKSSALNTRLFRKFCRGMDADHINLLYYTEVRWLSCGNMMQRVYELRTEIRDFLQGQKKDDWANLLNDKEWLAKLSYLSDIFERLNTLNRSLQGKGSNIMEFHDKLEGFLGVIDLLIRKVRADRYALFPSLSEFIESENFEVANLKEPIEEHLLSLKSEFDRYFPDIDTEQFALIRNPFDAVENFDDDDEPAEAELIKMRADNCAKDVFSRSPLSTFWCIMRHDYPNLAKIALKKLLPYPSTYLCESSFSTMTAMKTKSRNRLELEHDFRVCVSTTQPEISKLVRDAKNPQDIEFNEIRNISTIDGVSRERNLSSVTMVREATTDPTESVTTGMLLLWGDDSEDAMPQKHSKEADVIAALKFPTRSAERKVAWHKLRLWGNYHNMTVMDVGEGNLVVARKSNGSGHTIAADDFHKAARTEEKPAC
;
A
#
# COMPACT_ATOMS: atom_id res chain seq x y z
N MET A 1 -0.55 -14.06 -14.48
CA MET A 1 -0.76 -15.43 -15.00
C MET A 1 -2.24 -15.80 -14.90
N LEU A 2 -3.02 -15.55 -15.95
CA LEU A 2 -4.42 -15.99 -16.10
C LEU A 2 -4.68 -16.57 -17.51
N GLY A 3 -3.63 -17.12 -18.14
CA GLY A 3 -3.70 -17.60 -19.52
C GLY A 3 -4.82 -18.64 -19.73
N VAL A 4 -5.58 -18.47 -20.80
CA VAL A 4 -6.79 -19.25 -21.10
C VAL A 4 -6.49 -20.71 -21.46
N ARG A 5 -5.27 -21.01 -21.93
CA ARG A 5 -4.90 -22.34 -22.44
C ARG A 5 -3.97 -23.14 -21.52
N SER A 6 -3.15 -22.48 -20.71
CA SER A 6 -2.14 -23.13 -19.85
C SER A 6 -1.89 -22.38 -18.54
N GLY A 7 -2.71 -21.37 -18.24
CA GLY A 7 -2.58 -20.56 -17.02
C GLY A 7 -3.34 -21.13 -15.84
N PHE A 8 -3.17 -20.48 -14.69
CA PHE A 8 -3.84 -20.85 -13.43
C PHE A 8 -5.37 -21.01 -13.56
N LYS A 9 -6.03 -20.11 -14.30
CA LYS A 9 -7.48 -20.19 -14.57
C LYS A 9 -7.87 -21.49 -15.28
N ALA A 10 -7.12 -21.91 -16.31
CA ALA A 10 -7.40 -23.14 -17.03
C ALA A 10 -7.30 -24.37 -16.11
N LYS A 11 -6.25 -24.44 -15.29
CA LYS A 11 -6.06 -25.53 -14.33
C LYS A 11 -7.12 -25.56 -13.22
N ILE A 12 -7.57 -24.39 -12.74
CA ILE A 12 -8.69 -24.35 -11.79
C ILE A 12 -9.96 -24.86 -12.44
N ASN A 13 -10.25 -24.46 -13.68
CA ASN A 13 -11.45 -24.88 -14.37
C ASN A 13 -11.49 -26.40 -14.64
N GLU A 14 -10.34 -27.06 -14.79
CA GLU A 14 -10.25 -28.53 -14.87
C GLU A 14 -10.75 -29.22 -13.59
N VAL A 15 -10.49 -28.64 -12.42
CA VAL A 15 -10.84 -29.21 -11.11
C VAL A 15 -12.19 -28.70 -10.59
N ALA A 16 -12.54 -27.47 -10.95
CA ALA A 16 -13.74 -26.76 -10.48
C ALA A 16 -14.34 -25.94 -11.65
N PRO A 17 -15.12 -26.58 -12.55
CA PRO A 17 -15.61 -25.95 -13.77
C PRO A 17 -16.58 -24.78 -13.52
N ASN A 18 -17.19 -24.74 -12.33
CA ASN A 18 -18.12 -23.68 -11.91
C ASN A 18 -17.43 -22.45 -11.30
N VAL A 19 -16.09 -22.42 -11.26
CA VAL A 19 -15.36 -21.22 -10.79
C VAL A 19 -15.39 -20.16 -11.88
N PHE A 20 -15.81 -18.95 -11.50
CA PHE A 20 -15.67 -17.78 -12.33
C PHE A 20 -14.53 -16.91 -11.82
N SER A 21 -13.84 -16.23 -12.74
CA SER A 21 -12.67 -15.40 -12.45
C SER A 21 -13.02 -13.96 -12.78
N VAL A 22 -12.90 -13.07 -11.79
CA VAL A 22 -13.01 -11.63 -11.98
C VAL A 22 -11.60 -11.05 -12.05
N HIS A 23 -11.37 -10.13 -12.98
CA HIS A 23 -10.11 -9.40 -13.03
C HIS A 23 -10.04 -8.40 -11.86
N CYS A 24 -8.85 -8.21 -11.29
CA CYS A 24 -8.65 -7.16 -10.29
C CYS A 24 -8.98 -5.79 -10.92
N MET A 25 -9.92 -5.09 -10.31
CA MET A 25 -10.43 -3.84 -10.86
C MET A 25 -9.40 -2.71 -10.75
N ILE A 26 -8.65 -2.68 -9.66
CA ILE A 26 -7.53 -1.74 -9.46
C ILE A 26 -6.45 -1.97 -10.53
N HIS A 27 -6.18 -3.23 -10.88
CA HIS A 27 -5.22 -3.53 -11.94
C HIS A 27 -5.72 -3.06 -13.31
N ARG A 28 -7.01 -3.23 -13.60
CA ARG A 28 -7.61 -2.71 -14.84
C ARG A 28 -7.60 -1.19 -14.90
N GLU A 29 -7.93 -0.51 -13.81
CA GLU A 29 -7.83 0.95 -13.69
C GLU A 29 -6.39 1.41 -13.99
N ALA A 30 -5.40 0.80 -13.34
CA ALA A 30 -4.00 1.11 -13.58
C ALA A 30 -3.52 0.79 -15.01
N LEU A 31 -4.19 -0.11 -15.74
CA LEU A 31 -3.90 -0.36 -17.16
C LEU A 31 -4.55 0.71 -18.05
N ALA A 32 -5.80 1.07 -17.79
CA ALA A 32 -6.51 2.13 -18.51
C ALA A 32 -5.82 3.49 -18.37
N ALA A 33 -5.28 3.76 -17.18
CA ALA A 33 -4.64 5.03 -16.84
C ALA A 33 -3.25 5.26 -17.48
N LYS A 34 -2.66 4.25 -18.14
CA LYS A 34 -1.31 4.35 -18.73
C LYS A 34 -1.21 5.17 -20.00
N THR A 35 -2.35 5.48 -20.61
CA THR A 35 -2.40 6.09 -21.92
C THR A 35 -2.05 7.56 -21.82
N LEU A 36 -1.13 8.01 -22.69
CA LEU A 36 -0.63 9.37 -22.65
C LEU A 36 -0.11 9.77 -24.03
N PRO A 37 -0.54 10.91 -24.60
CA PRO A 37 0.01 11.46 -25.84
C PRO A 37 1.53 11.63 -25.76
N ASP A 38 2.22 11.49 -26.89
CA ASP A 38 3.69 11.46 -26.92
C ASP A 38 4.34 12.71 -26.30
N ILE A 39 3.72 13.89 -26.50
CA ILE A 39 4.19 15.16 -25.92
C ILE A 39 4.16 15.11 -24.38
N LEU A 40 3.06 14.62 -23.80
CA LEU A 40 2.91 14.50 -22.35
C LEU A 40 3.76 13.35 -21.78
N LYS A 41 3.87 12.25 -22.53
CA LYS A 41 4.71 11.10 -22.19
C LYS A 41 6.19 11.47 -22.15
N ASN A 42 6.63 12.34 -23.05
CA ASN A 42 8.00 12.86 -23.05
C ASN A 42 8.32 13.61 -21.75
N VAL A 43 7.43 14.53 -21.33
CA VAL A 43 7.54 15.25 -20.05
C VAL A 43 7.62 14.27 -18.88
N MET A 44 6.72 13.29 -18.83
CA MET A 44 6.73 12.27 -17.79
C MET A 44 8.05 11.49 -17.74
N GLN A 45 8.59 11.08 -18.89
CA GLN A 45 9.86 10.35 -18.96
C GLN A 45 11.05 11.22 -18.52
N GLN A 46 11.05 12.52 -18.86
CA GLN A 46 12.09 13.44 -18.43
C GLN A 46 12.06 13.62 -16.91
N VAL A 47 10.87 13.82 -16.31
CA VAL A 47 10.69 13.87 -14.85
C VAL A 47 11.23 12.62 -14.17
N ILE A 48 10.87 11.43 -14.67
CA ILE A 48 11.35 10.15 -14.10
C ILE A 48 12.89 10.09 -14.14
N ARG A 49 13.52 10.54 -15.23
CA ARG A 49 14.98 10.58 -15.34
C ARG A 49 15.62 11.55 -14.34
N MET A 50 15.03 12.74 -14.15
CA MET A 50 15.49 13.72 -13.16
C MET A 50 15.43 13.14 -11.74
N VAL A 51 14.27 12.56 -11.37
CA VAL A 51 14.07 11.94 -10.05
C VAL A 51 15.04 10.77 -9.84
N ASN A 52 15.18 9.89 -10.82
CA ASN A 52 16.09 8.74 -10.73
C ASN A 52 17.54 9.18 -10.61
N HIS A 53 17.95 10.27 -11.26
CA HIS A 53 19.29 10.83 -11.10
C HIS A 53 19.51 11.38 -9.68
N ILE A 54 18.57 12.16 -9.15
CA ILE A 54 18.67 12.71 -7.79
C ILE A 54 18.70 11.58 -6.76
N LYS A 55 17.91 10.52 -6.99
CA LYS A 55 17.81 9.35 -6.10
C LYS A 55 18.82 8.23 -6.41
N SER A 56 19.68 8.39 -7.41
CA SER A 56 20.63 7.36 -7.87
C SER A 56 21.64 6.92 -6.80
N SER A 57 21.92 7.80 -5.83
CA SER A 57 22.77 7.46 -4.69
C SER A 57 22.24 8.05 -3.38
N ALA A 58 22.57 7.37 -2.28
CA ALA A 58 22.26 7.84 -0.93
C ALA A 58 22.90 9.20 -0.63
N LEU A 59 24.09 9.46 -1.18
CA LEU A 59 24.75 10.76 -1.07
C LEU A 59 23.93 11.84 -1.77
N ASN A 60 23.54 11.62 -3.02
CA ASN A 60 22.79 12.60 -3.81
C ASN A 60 21.43 12.90 -3.18
N THR A 61 20.74 11.87 -2.71
CA THR A 61 19.47 12.01 -1.94
C THR A 61 19.66 12.86 -0.68
N ARG A 62 20.74 12.64 0.07
CA ARG A 62 21.04 13.41 1.30
C ARG A 62 21.42 14.86 0.99
N LEU A 63 22.15 15.10 -0.11
CA LEU A 63 22.50 16.45 -0.56
C LEU A 63 21.24 17.22 -0.97
N PHE A 64 20.37 16.62 -1.79
CA PHE A 64 19.10 17.22 -2.18
C PHE A 64 18.24 17.54 -0.95
N ARG A 65 18.12 16.61 0.01
CA ARG A 65 17.38 16.86 1.26
C ARG A 65 17.92 18.06 2.04
N LYS A 66 19.25 18.19 2.15
CA LYS A 66 19.88 19.35 2.80
C LYS A 66 19.63 20.64 2.02
N PHE A 67 19.62 20.55 0.70
CA PHE A 67 19.36 21.67 -0.19
C PHE A 67 17.93 22.19 -0.02
N CYS A 68 16.91 21.31 -0.08
CA CYS A 68 15.51 21.67 0.17
C CYS A 68 15.31 22.29 1.57
N ARG A 69 15.94 21.73 2.61
CA ARG A 69 15.90 22.34 3.95
C ARG A 69 16.51 23.74 4.00
N GLY A 70 17.55 24.00 3.21
CA GLY A 70 18.17 25.32 3.12
C GLY A 70 17.32 26.35 2.37
N MET A 71 16.41 25.89 1.51
CA MET A 71 15.47 26.73 0.77
C MET A 71 14.09 26.86 1.44
N ASP A 72 13.93 26.30 2.64
CA ASP A 72 12.66 26.28 3.39
C ASP A 72 11.50 25.63 2.60
N ALA A 73 11.82 24.57 1.85
CA ALA A 73 10.83 23.87 1.04
C ALA A 73 9.86 23.04 1.90
N ASP A 74 8.57 23.04 1.53
CA ASP A 74 7.51 22.24 2.18
C ASP A 74 7.81 20.73 2.18
N HIS A 75 8.60 20.30 1.19
CA HIS A 75 9.03 18.92 1.06
C HIS A 75 10.53 18.80 0.93
N ILE A 76 11.11 17.85 1.67
CA ILE A 76 12.57 17.65 1.71
C ILE A 76 13.02 16.36 1.00
N ASN A 77 12.07 15.60 0.45
CA ASN A 77 12.34 14.31 -0.18
C ASN A 77 11.53 14.16 -1.48
N LEU A 78 12.18 13.66 -2.53
CA LEU A 78 11.50 13.13 -3.72
C LEU A 78 11.04 11.70 -3.50
N LEU A 79 9.93 11.34 -4.14
CA LEU A 79 9.41 9.98 -4.16
C LEU A 79 10.02 9.19 -5.31
N TYR A 80 10.31 7.91 -5.12
CA TYR A 80 10.84 7.06 -6.20
C TYR A 80 9.70 6.63 -7.13
N TYR A 81 9.95 6.66 -8.43
CA TYR A 81 9.01 6.08 -9.39
C TYR A 81 9.22 4.58 -9.51
N THR A 82 8.15 3.79 -9.40
CA THR A 82 8.18 2.37 -9.77
C THR A 82 7.07 2.05 -10.75
N GLU A 83 7.42 1.43 -11.89
CA GLU A 83 6.43 1.03 -12.92
C GLU A 83 5.35 0.07 -12.37
N VAL A 84 5.68 -0.66 -11.30
CA VAL A 84 4.82 -1.66 -10.68
C VAL A 84 3.79 -1.04 -9.74
N ARG A 85 4.04 0.15 -9.17
CA ARG A 85 3.13 0.81 -8.22
C ARG A 85 2.66 2.13 -8.79
N TRP A 86 1.58 2.08 -9.54
CA TRP A 86 1.00 3.22 -10.26
C TRP A 86 0.79 4.47 -9.39
N LEU A 87 0.29 4.31 -8.15
CA LEU A 87 0.12 5.40 -7.17
C LEU A 87 1.41 6.22 -6.94
N SER A 88 2.58 5.59 -7.08
CA SER A 88 3.87 6.28 -6.94
C SER A 88 4.12 7.30 -8.04
N CYS A 89 3.53 7.12 -9.23
CA CYS A 89 3.70 8.06 -10.34
C CYS A 89 3.03 9.40 -10.04
N GLY A 90 1.76 9.40 -9.63
CA GLY A 90 1.04 10.64 -9.33
C GLY A 90 1.61 11.41 -8.15
N ASN A 91 1.93 10.71 -7.06
CA ASN A 91 2.55 11.35 -5.90
C ASN A 91 3.92 11.93 -6.25
N MET A 92 4.69 11.24 -7.11
CA MET A 92 5.99 11.72 -7.58
C MET A 92 5.84 12.96 -8.47
N MET A 93 4.88 12.98 -9.40
CA MET A 93 4.62 14.13 -10.26
C MET A 93 4.26 15.37 -9.45
N GLN A 94 3.31 15.23 -8.52
CA GLN A 94 2.91 16.29 -7.62
C GLN A 94 4.11 16.83 -6.83
N ARG A 95 4.89 15.93 -6.23
CA ARG A 95 6.09 16.30 -5.47
C ARG A 95 7.14 17.03 -6.30
N VAL A 96 7.32 16.63 -7.56
CA VAL A 96 8.25 17.28 -8.48
C VAL A 96 7.74 18.66 -8.89
N TYR A 97 6.44 18.81 -9.11
CA TYR A 97 5.84 20.10 -9.39
C TYR A 97 5.99 21.06 -8.21
N GLU A 98 5.71 20.61 -6.99
CA GLU A 98 5.90 21.41 -5.76
C GLU A 98 7.37 21.83 -5.57
N LEU A 99 8.32 20.91 -5.80
CA LEU A 99 9.76 21.16 -5.63
C LEU A 99 10.48 21.65 -6.91
N ARG A 100 9.73 22.13 -7.90
CA ARG A 100 10.29 22.48 -9.22
C ARG A 100 11.46 23.47 -9.14
N THR A 101 11.39 24.42 -8.20
CA THR A 101 12.42 25.43 -7.97
C THR A 101 13.69 24.83 -7.37
N GLU A 102 13.57 23.99 -6.34
CA GLU A 102 14.67 23.33 -5.66
C GLU A 102 15.35 22.33 -6.60
N ILE A 103 14.56 21.58 -7.37
CA ILE A 103 15.05 20.62 -8.36
C ILE A 103 15.87 21.36 -9.42
N ARG A 104 15.35 22.47 -9.95
CA ARG A 104 16.06 23.28 -10.94
C ARG A 104 17.41 23.74 -10.42
N ASP A 105 17.43 24.41 -9.26
CA ASP A 105 18.64 25.02 -8.71
C ASP A 105 19.67 23.95 -8.31
N PHE A 106 19.20 22.81 -7.79
CA PHE A 106 20.04 21.67 -7.48
C PHE A 106 20.69 21.07 -8.74
N LEU A 107 19.92 20.89 -9.82
CA LEU A 107 20.41 20.35 -11.08
C LEU A 107 21.39 21.32 -11.77
N GLN A 108 21.14 22.63 -11.69
CA GLN A 108 22.07 23.65 -12.16
C GLN A 108 23.41 23.59 -11.42
N GLY A 109 23.38 23.42 -10.08
CA GLY A 109 24.58 23.21 -9.28
C GLY A 109 25.36 21.94 -9.65
N GLN A 110 24.69 20.94 -10.23
CA GLN A 110 25.29 19.71 -10.75
C GLN A 110 25.71 19.79 -12.22
N LYS A 111 25.60 20.97 -12.86
CA LYS A 111 25.87 21.17 -14.31
C LYS A 111 25.00 20.26 -15.19
N LYS A 112 23.74 20.06 -14.79
CA LYS A 112 22.71 19.36 -15.55
C LYS A 112 21.80 20.38 -16.23
N ASP A 113 22.42 21.25 -17.02
CA ASP A 113 21.76 22.42 -17.61
C ASP A 113 20.58 22.03 -18.51
N ASP A 114 20.68 20.92 -19.26
CA ASP A 114 19.59 20.41 -20.10
C ASP A 114 18.29 20.19 -19.30
N TRP A 115 18.39 19.65 -18.07
CA TRP A 115 17.22 19.40 -17.23
C TRP A 115 16.79 20.62 -16.44
N ALA A 116 17.74 21.43 -15.98
CA ALA A 116 17.43 22.70 -15.33
C ALA A 116 16.69 23.65 -16.28
N ASN A 117 17.05 23.66 -17.57
CA ASN A 117 16.41 24.47 -18.60
C ASN A 117 14.95 24.03 -18.86
N LEU A 118 14.64 22.74 -18.78
CA LEU A 118 13.24 22.25 -18.87
C LEU A 118 12.37 22.84 -17.74
N LEU A 119 12.92 22.99 -16.54
CA LEU A 119 12.23 23.60 -15.40
C LEU A 119 12.14 25.14 -15.48
N ASN A 120 12.70 25.75 -16.53
CA ASN A 120 12.51 27.16 -16.88
C ASN A 120 11.59 27.33 -18.11
N ASP A 121 11.30 26.25 -18.83
CA ASP A 121 10.40 26.26 -19.98
C ASP A 121 8.95 26.29 -19.49
N LYS A 122 8.27 27.40 -19.79
CA LYS A 122 6.87 27.61 -19.39
C LYS A 122 5.93 26.59 -20.02
N GLU A 123 6.17 26.19 -21.26
CA GLU A 123 5.34 25.20 -21.94
C GLU A 123 5.53 23.81 -21.32
N TRP A 124 6.75 23.49 -20.93
CA TRP A 124 7.07 22.26 -20.21
C TRP A 124 6.42 22.23 -18.82
N LEU A 125 6.52 23.33 -18.06
CA LEU A 125 5.90 23.45 -16.73
C LEU A 125 4.37 23.37 -16.79
N ALA A 126 3.73 23.94 -17.82
CA ALA A 126 2.30 23.81 -18.04
C ALA A 126 1.86 22.36 -18.30
N LYS A 127 2.67 21.58 -19.02
CA LYS A 127 2.43 20.15 -19.20
C LYS A 127 2.62 19.39 -17.88
N LEU A 128 3.63 19.74 -17.09
CA LEU A 128 3.87 19.12 -15.78
C LEU A 128 2.73 19.42 -14.78
N SER A 129 2.20 20.64 -14.76
CA SER A 129 1.10 21.02 -13.86
C SER A 129 -0.18 20.24 -14.22
N TYR A 130 -0.49 20.14 -15.51
CA TYR A 130 -1.58 19.27 -15.98
C TYR A 130 -1.41 17.81 -15.57
N LEU A 131 -0.21 17.24 -15.79
CA LEU A 131 0.09 15.86 -15.40
C LEU A 131 -0.11 15.66 -13.89
N SER A 132 0.34 16.61 -13.08
CA SER A 132 0.16 16.56 -11.62
C SER A 132 -1.32 16.50 -11.24
N ASP A 133 -2.16 17.34 -11.86
CA ASP A 133 -3.60 17.37 -11.58
C ASP A 133 -4.33 16.08 -12.04
N ILE A 134 -4.06 15.58 -13.25
CA ILE A 134 -4.75 14.38 -13.76
C ILE A 134 -4.31 13.11 -13.02
N PHE A 135 -3.03 12.99 -12.68
CA PHE A 135 -2.55 11.86 -11.90
C PHE A 135 -3.07 11.88 -10.46
N GLU A 136 -3.26 13.04 -9.84
CA GLU A 136 -3.86 13.09 -8.50
C GLU A 136 -5.34 12.66 -8.51
N ARG A 137 -6.06 12.96 -9.61
CA ARG A 137 -7.42 12.45 -9.82
C ARG A 137 -7.45 10.94 -9.96
N LEU A 138 -6.53 10.37 -10.75
CA LEU A 138 -6.37 8.92 -10.88
C LEU A 138 -5.99 8.26 -9.54
N ASN A 139 -5.08 8.87 -8.78
CA ASN A 139 -4.72 8.41 -7.44
C ASN A 139 -5.92 8.43 -6.47
N THR A 140 -6.75 9.46 -6.56
CA THR A 140 -7.97 9.57 -5.74
C THR A 140 -8.97 8.48 -6.08
N LEU A 141 -9.19 8.21 -7.37
CA LEU A 141 -9.99 7.05 -7.81
C LEU A 141 -9.37 5.77 -7.24
N ASN A 142 -8.10 5.49 -7.51
CA ASN A 142 -7.41 4.28 -7.07
C ASN A 142 -7.50 4.05 -5.55
N ARG A 143 -7.25 5.08 -4.73
CA ARG A 143 -7.42 5.00 -3.26
C ARG A 143 -8.86 4.69 -2.86
N SER A 144 -9.85 5.30 -3.52
CA SER A 144 -11.26 5.04 -3.25
C SER A 144 -11.68 3.59 -3.58
N LEU A 145 -11.00 2.95 -4.54
CA LEU A 145 -11.25 1.56 -4.94
C LEU A 145 -10.60 0.54 -3.98
N GLN A 146 -9.64 0.96 -3.17
CA GLN A 146 -8.96 0.15 -2.15
C GLN A 146 -9.69 0.11 -0.80
N GLY A 147 -10.97 0.49 -0.76
CA GLY A 147 -11.78 0.49 0.46
C GLY A 147 -11.94 -0.90 1.09
N LYS A 148 -11.93 -0.95 2.43
CA LYS A 148 -12.28 -2.16 3.18
C LYS A 148 -13.77 -2.47 2.97
N GLY A 149 -14.09 -3.69 2.56
CA GLY A 149 -15.47 -4.14 2.38
C GLY A 149 -16.17 -3.61 1.12
N SER A 150 -15.44 -2.95 0.20
CA SER A 150 -16.03 -2.49 -1.05
C SER A 150 -16.45 -3.67 -1.94
N ASN A 151 -17.63 -3.53 -2.52
CA ASN A 151 -18.23 -4.49 -3.45
C ASN A 151 -18.18 -3.98 -4.90
N ILE A 152 -18.55 -4.84 -5.85
CA ILE A 152 -18.50 -4.53 -7.28
C ILE A 152 -19.42 -3.35 -7.69
N MET A 153 -20.52 -3.12 -6.97
CA MET A 153 -21.46 -2.04 -7.27
C MET A 153 -20.89 -0.69 -6.82
N GLU A 154 -20.32 -0.62 -5.62
CA GLU A 154 -19.60 0.58 -5.16
C GLU A 154 -18.42 0.92 -6.09
N PHE A 155 -17.72 -0.11 -6.58
CA PHE A 155 -16.67 0.07 -7.57
C PHE A 155 -17.23 0.73 -8.84
N HIS A 156 -18.36 0.22 -9.35
CA HIS A 156 -19.03 0.78 -10.52
C HIS A 156 -19.39 2.25 -10.30
N ASP A 157 -20.06 2.57 -9.19
CA ASP A 157 -20.52 3.94 -8.91
C ASP A 157 -19.34 4.93 -8.86
N LYS A 158 -18.22 4.53 -8.27
CA LYS A 158 -16.99 5.33 -8.24
C LYS A 158 -16.40 5.53 -9.63
N LEU A 159 -16.40 4.48 -10.46
CA LEU A 159 -15.89 4.53 -11.83
C LEU A 159 -16.79 5.42 -12.72
N GLU A 160 -18.10 5.24 -12.66
CA GLU A 160 -19.08 6.02 -13.41
C GLU A 160 -18.99 7.51 -13.03
N GLY A 161 -18.92 7.81 -11.73
CA GLY A 161 -18.69 9.17 -11.23
C GLY A 161 -17.38 9.77 -11.75
N PHE A 162 -16.29 8.99 -11.77
CA PHE A 162 -15.02 9.43 -12.32
C PHE A 162 -15.11 9.72 -13.83
N LEU A 163 -15.73 8.85 -14.62
CA LEU A 163 -15.91 9.06 -16.06
C LEU A 163 -16.79 10.29 -16.34
N GLY A 164 -17.82 10.54 -15.54
CA GLY A 164 -18.61 11.77 -15.59
C GLY A 164 -17.77 13.03 -15.32
N VAL A 165 -16.78 12.94 -14.42
CA VAL A 165 -15.80 14.02 -14.20
C VAL A 165 -14.89 14.18 -15.41
N ILE A 166 -14.38 13.10 -16.02
CA ILE A 166 -13.58 13.18 -17.26
C ILE A 166 -14.35 13.87 -18.39
N ASP A 167 -15.63 13.54 -18.57
CA ASP A 167 -16.51 14.21 -19.55
C ASP A 167 -16.72 15.70 -19.25
N LEU A 168 -16.80 16.07 -17.97
CA LEU A 168 -16.81 17.47 -17.57
C LEU A 168 -15.48 18.16 -17.92
N LEU A 169 -14.34 17.53 -17.65
CA LEU A 169 -13.02 18.08 -17.97
C LEU A 169 -12.86 18.31 -19.47
N ILE A 170 -13.24 17.34 -20.32
CA ILE A 170 -13.23 17.48 -21.79
C ILE A 170 -14.04 18.70 -22.23
N ARG A 171 -15.27 18.85 -21.72
CA ARG A 171 -16.13 20.01 -22.03
C ARG A 171 -15.52 21.35 -21.58
N LYS A 172 -14.79 21.35 -20.45
CA LYS A 172 -14.15 22.56 -19.92
C LYS A 172 -12.91 22.95 -20.71
N VAL A 173 -12.06 21.99 -21.08
CA VAL A 173 -10.88 22.20 -21.94
C VAL A 173 -11.28 22.73 -23.31
N ARG A 174 -12.32 22.15 -23.94
CA ARG A 174 -12.87 22.67 -25.22
C ARG A 174 -13.31 24.12 -25.15
N ALA A 175 -13.82 24.53 -23.99
CA ALA A 175 -14.26 25.89 -23.70
C ALA A 175 -13.16 26.78 -23.09
N ASP A 176 -11.89 26.35 -23.14
CA ASP A 176 -10.72 27.07 -22.62
C ASP A 176 -10.83 27.45 -21.13
N ARG A 177 -11.46 26.56 -20.34
CA ARG A 177 -11.62 26.72 -18.89
C ARG A 177 -10.85 25.64 -18.15
N TYR A 178 -9.87 26.06 -17.34
CA TYR A 178 -8.94 25.16 -16.66
C TYR A 178 -9.08 25.13 -15.14
N ALA A 179 -10.09 25.79 -14.56
CA ALA A 179 -10.31 25.85 -13.11
C ALA A 179 -10.46 24.50 -12.39
N LEU A 180 -10.76 23.42 -13.12
CA LEU A 180 -10.80 22.05 -12.58
C LEU A 180 -9.42 21.36 -12.58
N PHE A 181 -8.37 22.06 -12.97
CA PHE A 181 -6.98 21.65 -12.88
C PHE A 181 -6.27 22.65 -11.97
N PRO A 182 -6.27 22.45 -10.64
CA PRO A 182 -5.80 23.46 -9.69
C PRO A 182 -4.38 23.94 -9.97
N SER A 183 -3.44 23.01 -10.17
CA SER A 183 -2.03 23.32 -10.42
C SER A 183 -1.85 24.06 -11.76
N LEU A 184 -2.56 23.63 -12.80
CA LEU A 184 -2.52 24.28 -14.11
C LEU A 184 -3.19 25.65 -14.09
N SER A 185 -4.34 25.79 -13.41
CA SER A 185 -5.06 27.07 -13.30
C SER A 185 -4.20 28.10 -12.59
N GLU A 186 -3.59 27.71 -11.46
CA GLU A 186 -2.64 28.56 -10.73
C GLU A 186 -1.47 28.97 -11.63
N PHE A 187 -0.89 28.03 -12.37
CA PHE A 187 0.21 28.32 -13.29
C PHE A 187 -0.17 29.30 -14.41
N ILE A 188 -1.35 29.11 -15.03
CA ILE A 188 -1.85 30.00 -16.10
C ILE A 188 -1.99 31.43 -15.56
N GLU A 189 -2.56 31.57 -14.36
CA GLU A 189 -2.77 32.87 -13.71
C GLU A 189 -1.44 33.52 -13.29
N SER A 190 -0.53 32.76 -12.67
CA SER A 190 0.73 33.31 -12.15
C SER A 190 1.71 33.69 -13.26
N GLU A 191 1.77 32.90 -14.33
CA GLU A 191 2.74 33.09 -15.42
C GLU A 191 2.19 33.82 -16.64
N ASN A 192 0.88 34.17 -16.62
CA ASN A 192 0.13 34.70 -17.76
C ASN A 192 0.36 33.87 -19.03
N PHE A 193 0.24 32.55 -18.88
CA PHE A 193 0.60 31.56 -19.92
C PHE A 193 -0.52 31.37 -20.95
N GLU A 194 -0.18 31.35 -22.24
CA GLU A 194 -1.14 31.12 -23.32
C GLU A 194 -1.35 29.61 -23.55
N VAL A 195 -2.59 29.15 -23.34
CA VAL A 195 -2.94 27.72 -23.29
C VAL A 195 -3.14 27.08 -24.68
N ALA A 196 -2.96 27.84 -25.77
CA ALA A 196 -3.26 27.39 -27.13
C ALA A 196 -2.55 26.08 -27.50
N ASN A 197 -1.26 25.96 -27.17
CA ASN A 197 -0.44 24.77 -27.47
C ASN A 197 -0.69 23.59 -26.51
N LEU A 198 -1.49 23.80 -25.44
CA LEU A 198 -1.76 22.78 -24.42
C LEU A 198 -3.16 22.17 -24.56
N LYS A 199 -4.08 22.87 -25.20
CA LYS A 199 -5.48 22.44 -25.40
C LYS A 199 -5.58 21.07 -26.08
N GLU A 200 -4.95 20.93 -27.26
CA GLU A 200 -5.01 19.71 -28.05
C GLU A 200 -4.41 18.50 -27.32
N PRO A 201 -3.19 18.56 -26.74
CA PRO A 201 -2.64 17.45 -25.96
C PRO A 201 -3.49 17.03 -24.76
N ILE A 202 -4.10 18.00 -24.05
CA ILE A 202 -4.97 17.70 -22.91
C ILE A 202 -6.25 17.00 -23.38
N GLU A 203 -6.90 17.53 -24.41
CA GLU A 203 -8.13 16.95 -24.94
C GLU A 203 -7.89 15.54 -25.48
N GLU A 204 -6.82 15.34 -26.26
CA GLU A 204 -6.41 14.03 -26.77
C GLU A 204 -6.22 13.03 -25.63
N HIS A 205 -5.49 13.42 -24.58
CA HIS A 205 -5.26 12.56 -23.43
C HIS A 205 -6.57 12.17 -22.75
N LEU A 206 -7.46 13.11 -22.46
CA LEU A 206 -8.72 12.83 -21.76
C LEU A 206 -9.66 11.94 -22.58
N LEU A 207 -9.74 12.15 -23.90
CA LEU A 207 -10.53 11.29 -24.79
C LEU A 207 -9.95 9.87 -24.86
N SER A 208 -8.63 9.77 -24.97
CA SER A 208 -7.94 8.48 -25.00
C SER A 208 -8.08 7.73 -23.68
N LEU A 209 -7.95 8.44 -22.56
CA LEU A 209 -8.17 7.91 -21.21
C LEU A 209 -9.58 7.34 -21.08
N LYS A 210 -10.61 8.11 -21.48
CA LYS A 210 -12.00 7.65 -21.47
C LYS A 210 -12.17 6.37 -22.30
N SER A 211 -11.68 6.37 -23.54
CA SER A 211 -11.76 5.20 -24.43
C SER A 211 -11.09 3.96 -23.84
N GLU A 212 -9.98 4.13 -23.11
CA GLU A 212 -9.28 3.02 -22.48
C GLU A 212 -10.02 2.50 -21.25
N PHE A 213 -10.65 3.37 -20.47
CA PHE A 213 -11.56 2.93 -19.41
C PHE A 213 -12.74 2.15 -19.99
N ASP A 214 -13.39 2.62 -21.06
CA ASP A 214 -14.46 1.88 -21.73
C ASP A 214 -13.96 0.50 -22.23
N ARG A 215 -12.74 0.44 -22.78
CA ARG A 215 -12.12 -0.81 -23.25
C ARG A 215 -11.81 -1.80 -22.13
N TYR A 216 -11.32 -1.33 -20.98
CA TYR A 216 -10.94 -2.19 -19.86
C TYR A 216 -12.13 -2.57 -18.97
N PHE A 217 -13.26 -1.86 -19.08
CA PHE A 217 -14.49 -2.08 -18.32
C PHE A 217 -15.75 -2.20 -19.23
N PRO A 218 -15.78 -3.14 -20.20
CA PRO A 218 -16.88 -3.23 -21.18
C PRO A 218 -18.20 -3.77 -20.61
N ASP A 219 -18.15 -4.47 -19.47
CA ASP A 219 -19.21 -5.36 -18.98
C ASP A 219 -19.82 -4.96 -17.63
N ILE A 220 -19.89 -3.66 -17.31
CA ILE A 220 -20.59 -3.27 -16.07
C ILE A 220 -22.06 -3.01 -16.39
N ASP A 221 -22.77 -4.11 -16.63
CA ASP A 221 -24.21 -4.09 -16.81
C ASP A 221 -24.91 -3.74 -15.48
N THR A 222 -25.32 -2.48 -15.35
CA THR A 222 -26.02 -1.94 -14.19
C THR A 222 -27.38 -2.57 -13.95
N GLU A 223 -28.04 -3.09 -15.00
CA GLU A 223 -29.39 -3.67 -14.88
C GLU A 223 -29.35 -4.94 -14.03
N GLN A 224 -28.28 -5.74 -14.15
CA GLN A 224 -28.07 -6.96 -13.35
C GLN A 224 -27.85 -6.72 -11.85
N PHE A 225 -27.68 -5.46 -11.43
CA PHE A 225 -27.51 -5.11 -10.03
C PHE A 225 -28.75 -4.44 -9.43
N ALA A 226 -29.79 -4.16 -10.23
CA ALA A 226 -30.96 -3.43 -9.78
C ALA A 226 -31.65 -4.12 -8.58
N LEU A 227 -31.96 -5.42 -8.71
CA LEU A 227 -32.54 -6.22 -7.62
C LEU A 227 -31.66 -6.21 -6.37
N ILE A 228 -30.35 -6.29 -6.56
CA ILE A 228 -29.41 -6.45 -5.45
C ILE A 228 -29.23 -5.13 -4.71
N ARG A 229 -29.22 -4.00 -5.43
CA ARG A 229 -29.16 -2.66 -4.87
C ARG A 229 -30.44 -2.32 -4.12
N ASN A 230 -31.60 -2.65 -4.70
CA ASN A 230 -32.88 -2.39 -4.08
C ASN A 230 -33.94 -3.42 -4.52
N PRO A 231 -34.16 -4.49 -3.74
CA PRO A 231 -35.14 -5.51 -4.10
C PRO A 231 -36.59 -5.03 -4.02
N PHE A 232 -36.84 -3.91 -3.34
CA PHE A 232 -38.18 -3.36 -3.14
C PHE A 232 -38.67 -2.51 -4.32
N ASP A 233 -37.75 -1.91 -5.09
CA ASP A 233 -38.08 -1.03 -6.22
C ASP A 233 -37.60 -1.56 -7.59
N ALA A 234 -36.75 -2.59 -7.62
CA ALA A 234 -36.22 -3.11 -8.88
C ALA A 234 -37.31 -3.65 -9.83
N VAL A 235 -37.13 -3.49 -11.13
CA VAL A 235 -37.91 -4.24 -12.12
C VAL A 235 -36.98 -5.32 -12.65
N GLU A 236 -37.25 -6.58 -12.32
CA GLU A 236 -36.48 -7.71 -12.85
C GLU A 236 -37.40 -8.68 -13.57
N ASN A 237 -36.90 -9.15 -14.72
CA ASN A 237 -37.49 -10.25 -15.47
C ASN A 237 -36.68 -11.48 -15.08
N PHE A 238 -37.30 -12.41 -14.36
CA PHE A 238 -36.69 -13.70 -14.05
C PHE A 238 -36.80 -14.60 -15.29
N ASP A 239 -35.75 -15.37 -15.56
CA ASP A 239 -35.83 -16.48 -16.51
C ASP A 239 -36.61 -17.64 -15.88
N ASP A 240 -37.14 -18.55 -16.70
CA ASP A 240 -37.95 -19.70 -16.25
C ASP A 240 -37.25 -20.57 -15.17
N ASP A 241 -35.92 -20.56 -15.13
CA ASP A 241 -35.12 -21.30 -14.13
C ASP A 241 -35.08 -20.62 -12.73
N ASP A 242 -35.53 -19.37 -12.61
CA ASP A 242 -35.49 -18.57 -11.37
C ASP A 242 -36.87 -18.29 -10.76
N GLU A 243 -37.93 -19.01 -11.17
CA GLU A 243 -39.29 -18.92 -10.60
C GLU A 243 -39.32 -18.96 -9.04
N PRO A 244 -38.51 -19.78 -8.33
CA PRO A 244 -38.49 -19.77 -6.87
C PRO A 244 -37.99 -18.45 -6.29
N ALA A 245 -37.03 -17.79 -6.96
CA ALA A 245 -36.51 -16.49 -6.55
C ALA A 245 -37.53 -15.38 -6.82
N GLU A 246 -38.26 -15.46 -7.93
CA GLU A 246 -39.37 -14.54 -8.23
C GLU A 246 -40.47 -14.61 -7.16
N ALA A 247 -40.89 -15.83 -6.77
CA ALA A 247 -41.87 -16.02 -5.71
C ALA A 247 -41.39 -15.49 -4.35
N GLU A 248 -40.10 -15.65 -4.04
CA GLU A 248 -39.48 -15.04 -2.85
C GLU A 248 -39.47 -13.50 -2.94
N LEU A 249 -39.27 -12.91 -4.12
CA LEU A 249 -39.23 -11.46 -4.30
C LEU A 249 -40.59 -10.84 -4.03
N ILE A 250 -41.65 -11.44 -4.55
CA ILE A 250 -43.02 -10.98 -4.30
C ILE A 250 -43.31 -10.99 -2.79
N LYS A 251 -42.89 -12.03 -2.07
CA LYS A 251 -43.05 -12.12 -0.61
C LYS A 251 -42.20 -11.09 0.13
N MET A 252 -40.93 -10.94 -0.23
CA MET A 252 -40.00 -9.98 0.38
C MET A 252 -40.53 -8.54 0.23
N ARG A 253 -41.09 -8.18 -0.92
CA ARG A 253 -41.67 -6.84 -1.16
C ARG A 253 -42.83 -6.50 -0.23
N ALA A 254 -43.57 -7.50 0.22
CA ALA A 254 -44.64 -7.35 1.19
C ALA A 254 -44.16 -7.40 2.65
N ASP A 255 -42.92 -7.84 2.90
CA ASP A 255 -42.36 -7.97 4.24
C ASP A 255 -41.78 -6.64 4.76
N ASN A 256 -42.44 -6.07 5.77
CA ASN A 256 -41.99 -4.85 6.43
C ASN A 256 -40.75 -5.07 7.30
N CYS A 257 -40.55 -6.27 7.85
CA CYS A 257 -39.35 -6.59 8.61
C CYS A 257 -38.12 -6.55 7.70
N ALA A 258 -38.20 -7.15 6.51
CA ALA A 258 -37.14 -7.07 5.50
C ALA A 258 -36.84 -5.61 5.11
N LYS A 259 -37.85 -4.76 4.92
CA LYS A 259 -37.67 -3.32 4.64
C LYS A 259 -36.94 -2.59 5.77
N ASP A 260 -37.35 -2.85 7.01
CA ASP A 260 -36.72 -2.26 8.20
C ASP A 260 -35.25 -2.67 8.29
N VAL A 261 -34.94 -3.95 8.11
CA VAL A 261 -33.56 -4.47 8.13
C VAL A 261 -32.74 -3.85 7.00
N PHE A 262 -33.30 -3.74 5.79
CA PHE A 262 -32.64 -3.10 4.63
C PHE A 262 -32.28 -1.64 4.91
N SER A 263 -33.19 -0.88 5.51
CA SER A 263 -32.95 0.54 5.82
C SER A 263 -31.87 0.78 6.89
N ARG A 264 -31.57 -0.23 7.73
CA ARG A 264 -30.68 -0.11 8.89
C ARG A 264 -29.35 -0.84 8.73
N SER A 265 -29.19 -1.64 7.68
CA SER A 265 -28.04 -2.54 7.52
C SER A 265 -27.27 -2.25 6.25
N PRO A 266 -25.94 -2.41 6.23
CA PRO A 266 -25.18 -2.46 4.99
C PRO A 266 -25.70 -3.55 4.06
N LEU A 267 -25.57 -3.33 2.74
CA LEU A 267 -26.15 -4.21 1.71
C LEU A 267 -25.70 -5.67 1.84
N SER A 268 -24.41 -5.90 2.09
CA SER A 268 -23.86 -7.25 2.27
C SER A 268 -24.42 -7.94 3.52
N THR A 269 -24.62 -7.19 4.61
CA THR A 269 -25.22 -7.71 5.84
C THR A 269 -26.70 -8.04 5.63
N PHE A 270 -27.45 -7.17 4.96
CA PHE A 270 -28.85 -7.41 4.62
C PHE A 270 -29.02 -8.74 3.88
N TRP A 271 -28.27 -8.96 2.80
CA TRP A 271 -28.35 -10.19 2.02
C TRP A 271 -27.87 -11.44 2.78
N CYS A 272 -26.95 -11.29 3.74
CA CYS A 272 -26.58 -12.38 4.66
C CYS A 272 -27.73 -12.77 5.59
N ILE A 273 -28.45 -11.78 6.15
CA ILE A 273 -29.59 -12.02 7.04
C ILE A 273 -30.75 -12.66 6.27
N MET A 274 -31.08 -12.12 5.09
CA MET A 274 -32.17 -12.61 4.24
C MET A 274 -31.97 -14.05 3.76
N ARG A 275 -30.77 -14.63 3.88
CA ARG A 275 -30.49 -16.01 3.48
C ARG A 275 -31.34 -17.05 4.21
N HIS A 276 -31.81 -16.77 5.42
CA HIS A 276 -32.67 -17.69 6.16
C HIS A 276 -34.10 -17.72 5.59
N ASP A 277 -34.69 -16.55 5.37
CA ASP A 277 -36.11 -16.43 4.99
C ASP A 277 -36.32 -16.40 3.46
N TYR A 278 -35.32 -15.96 2.70
CA TYR A 278 -35.32 -15.83 1.24
C TYR A 278 -34.03 -16.42 0.62
N PRO A 279 -33.81 -17.74 0.75
CA PRO A 279 -32.55 -18.39 0.39
C PRO A 279 -32.21 -18.32 -1.10
N ASN A 280 -33.19 -18.34 -2.00
CA ASN A 280 -32.93 -18.32 -3.44
C ASN A 280 -32.51 -16.91 -3.90
N LEU A 281 -33.24 -15.88 -3.46
CA LEU A 281 -32.85 -14.48 -3.72
C LEU A 281 -31.49 -14.13 -3.11
N ALA A 282 -31.29 -14.48 -1.83
CA ALA A 282 -30.03 -14.22 -1.17
C ALA A 282 -28.86 -14.92 -1.88
N LYS A 283 -29.07 -16.12 -2.44
CA LYS A 283 -28.06 -16.82 -3.24
C LYS A 283 -27.70 -16.06 -4.52
N ILE A 284 -28.67 -15.48 -5.22
CA ILE A 284 -28.42 -14.65 -6.42
C ILE A 284 -27.61 -13.40 -6.02
N ALA A 285 -28.07 -12.67 -5.01
CA ALA A 285 -27.41 -11.46 -4.53
C ALA A 285 -25.98 -11.73 -4.03
N LEU A 286 -25.80 -12.74 -3.17
CA LEU A 286 -24.50 -13.08 -2.60
C LEU A 286 -23.51 -13.54 -3.69
N LYS A 287 -23.95 -14.29 -4.71
CA LYS A 287 -23.06 -14.66 -5.84
C LYS A 287 -22.45 -13.45 -6.55
N LYS A 288 -23.17 -12.33 -6.62
CA LYS A 288 -22.73 -11.08 -7.25
C LYS A 288 -21.99 -10.14 -6.29
N LEU A 289 -22.27 -10.22 -4.98
CA LEU A 289 -21.59 -9.43 -3.93
C LEU A 289 -20.28 -10.05 -3.43
N LEU A 290 -20.15 -11.39 -3.51
CA LEU A 290 -18.99 -12.14 -3.05
C LEU A 290 -17.66 -11.81 -3.77
N PRO A 291 -17.63 -11.52 -5.09
CA PRO A 291 -16.39 -11.16 -5.75
C PRO A 291 -15.79 -9.91 -5.12
N TYR A 292 -14.59 -10.03 -4.56
CA TYR A 292 -13.86 -8.90 -4.00
C TYR A 292 -13.17 -8.14 -5.15
N PRO A 293 -13.62 -6.91 -5.48
CA PRO A 293 -12.96 -6.12 -6.52
C PRO A 293 -11.62 -5.54 -6.05
N SER A 294 -11.40 -5.48 -4.73
CA SER A 294 -10.22 -4.88 -4.12
C SER A 294 -9.21 -5.91 -3.64
N THR A 295 -7.93 -5.55 -3.76
CA THR A 295 -6.78 -6.27 -3.18
C THR A 295 -6.51 -5.87 -1.74
N TYR A 296 -7.43 -5.16 -1.07
CA TYR A 296 -7.19 -4.54 0.24
C TYR A 296 -6.65 -5.54 1.28
N LEU A 297 -7.30 -6.70 1.45
CA LEU A 297 -6.83 -7.71 2.42
C LEU A 297 -5.45 -8.24 2.06
N CYS A 298 -5.17 -8.39 0.76
CA CYS A 298 -3.88 -8.81 0.25
C CYS A 298 -2.80 -7.75 0.55
N GLU A 299 -3.06 -6.48 0.23
CA GLU A 299 -2.14 -5.36 0.44
C GLU A 299 -1.92 -5.04 1.91
N SER A 300 -2.98 -5.10 2.73
CA SER A 300 -2.90 -4.98 4.19
C SER A 300 -2.04 -6.10 4.78
N SER A 301 -2.24 -7.33 4.31
CA SER A 301 -1.41 -8.46 4.71
C SER A 301 0.05 -8.26 4.28
N PHE A 302 0.33 -7.91 3.03
CA PHE A 302 1.70 -7.63 2.56
C PHE A 302 2.37 -6.50 3.33
N SER A 303 1.63 -5.45 3.68
CA SER A 303 2.12 -4.33 4.49
C SER A 303 2.48 -4.81 5.89
N THR A 304 1.62 -5.62 6.51
CA THR A 304 1.85 -6.24 7.82
C THR A 304 3.08 -7.14 7.80
N MET A 305 3.22 -7.99 6.77
CA MET A 305 4.40 -8.82 6.56
C MET A 305 5.67 -7.98 6.42
N THR A 306 5.61 -6.87 5.69
CA THR A 306 6.76 -5.97 5.48
C THR A 306 7.16 -5.29 6.79
N ALA A 307 6.18 -4.83 7.57
CA ALA A 307 6.42 -4.27 8.90
C ALA A 307 7.02 -5.31 9.87
N MET A 308 6.60 -6.57 9.78
CA MET A 308 7.21 -7.65 10.56
C MET A 308 8.62 -8.02 10.09
N LYS A 309 8.95 -7.85 8.81
CA LYS A 309 10.30 -8.04 8.25
C LYS A 309 11.23 -6.87 8.61
N THR A 310 11.48 -6.67 9.91
CA THR A 310 12.52 -5.73 10.36
C THR A 310 13.89 -6.40 10.40
N LYS A 311 14.96 -5.59 10.29
CA LYS A 311 16.36 -6.04 10.43
C LYS A 311 16.69 -6.61 11.82
N SER A 312 15.81 -6.42 12.80
CA SER A 312 16.00 -6.84 14.19
C SER A 312 15.54 -8.27 14.47
N ARG A 313 14.89 -8.95 13.51
CA ARG A 313 14.46 -10.36 13.67
C ARG A 313 15.60 -11.31 13.32
N ASN A 314 15.91 -12.20 14.27
CA ASN A 314 16.92 -13.25 14.11
C ASN A 314 16.40 -14.50 13.37
N ARG A 315 15.10 -14.57 13.02
CA ARG A 315 14.48 -15.70 12.30
C ARG A 315 13.51 -15.21 11.23
N LEU A 316 13.52 -15.89 10.08
CA LEU A 316 12.72 -15.60 8.89
C LEU A 316 11.33 -16.29 8.87
N GLU A 317 11.00 -17.04 9.92
CA GLU A 317 9.67 -17.66 10.08
C GLU A 317 8.65 -16.60 10.53
N LEU A 318 7.66 -16.36 9.68
CA LEU A 318 6.63 -15.34 9.87
C LEU A 318 5.23 -15.92 10.06
N GLU A 319 5.03 -17.22 9.85
CA GLU A 319 3.68 -17.79 9.69
C GLU A 319 2.77 -17.51 10.88
N HIS A 320 3.20 -17.84 12.10
CA HIS A 320 2.38 -17.69 13.30
C HIS A 320 2.09 -16.22 13.62
N ASP A 321 3.12 -15.38 13.64
CA ASP A 321 2.98 -13.94 13.89
C ASP A 321 2.11 -13.26 12.82
N PHE A 322 2.29 -13.65 11.56
CA PHE A 322 1.51 -13.14 10.46
C PHE A 322 0.04 -13.51 10.59
N ARG A 323 -0.27 -14.78 10.90
CA ARG A 323 -1.65 -15.22 11.16
C ARG A 323 -2.30 -14.42 12.28
N VAL A 324 -1.58 -14.14 13.36
CA VAL A 324 -2.10 -13.32 14.47
C VAL A 324 -2.36 -11.89 14.03
N CYS A 325 -1.39 -11.25 13.34
CA CYS A 325 -1.50 -9.85 12.94
C CYS A 325 -2.55 -9.58 11.86
N VAL A 326 -2.83 -10.54 10.97
CA VAL A 326 -3.87 -10.38 9.92
C VAL A 326 -5.25 -10.84 10.36
N SER A 327 -5.36 -11.50 11.53
CA SER A 327 -6.64 -11.98 12.05
C SER A 327 -7.45 -10.83 12.64
N THR A 328 -8.75 -10.82 12.34
CA THR A 328 -9.73 -9.97 13.03
C THR A 328 -10.22 -10.58 14.34
N THR A 329 -9.82 -11.82 14.65
CA THR A 329 -10.20 -12.52 15.87
C THR A 329 -9.32 -12.01 17.01
N GLN A 330 -9.95 -11.45 18.05
CA GLN A 330 -9.20 -11.07 19.25
C GLN A 330 -8.78 -12.34 20.00
N PRO A 331 -7.47 -12.54 20.24
CA PRO A 331 -7.03 -13.67 21.06
C PRO A 331 -7.50 -13.43 22.50
N GLU A 332 -8.12 -14.44 23.12
CA GLU A 332 -8.44 -14.43 24.54
C GLU A 332 -7.16 -14.61 25.37
N ILE A 333 -6.32 -13.58 25.45
CA ILE A 333 -5.02 -13.61 26.14
C ILE A 333 -5.19 -14.07 27.59
N SER A 334 -6.26 -13.63 28.27
CA SER A 334 -6.58 -14.04 29.64
C SER A 334 -6.88 -15.54 29.79
N LYS A 335 -7.44 -16.18 28.76
CA LYS A 335 -7.67 -17.63 28.74
C LYS A 335 -6.36 -18.36 28.45
N LEU A 336 -5.60 -17.93 27.43
CA LEU A 336 -4.28 -18.49 27.10
C LEU A 336 -3.29 -18.42 28.27
N VAL A 337 -3.29 -17.31 29.03
CA VAL A 337 -2.44 -17.14 30.22
C VAL A 337 -2.91 -18.00 31.38
N ARG A 338 -4.22 -18.27 31.50
CA ARG A 338 -4.76 -19.20 32.52
C ARG A 338 -4.41 -20.64 32.17
N ASP A 339 -4.56 -21.03 30.92
CA ASP A 339 -4.26 -22.38 30.43
C ASP A 339 -2.75 -22.66 30.48
N ALA A 340 -1.90 -21.69 30.14
CA ALA A 340 -0.45 -21.80 30.27
C ALA A 340 0.03 -21.86 31.75
N LYS A 341 -0.80 -21.40 32.70
CA LYS A 341 -0.53 -21.50 34.14
C LYS A 341 -1.01 -22.82 34.75
N ASN A 342 -1.70 -23.68 34.00
CA ASN A 342 -1.96 -25.06 34.39
C ASN A 342 -0.82 -25.95 33.85
N PRO A 343 0.17 -26.34 34.68
CA PRO A 343 1.33 -27.11 34.23
C PRO A 343 1.02 -28.57 33.87
N GLN A 344 -0.25 -28.99 33.79
CA GLN A 344 -0.63 -30.38 33.50
C GLN A 344 -0.83 -30.71 32.02
N ASP A 345 -0.89 -29.72 31.11
CA ASP A 345 -1.11 -29.97 29.67
C ASP A 345 0.04 -29.52 28.75
N ILE A 346 1.17 -29.04 29.30
CA ILE A 346 2.41 -28.85 28.53
C ILE A 346 3.33 -30.03 28.81
N GLU A 347 2.99 -31.20 28.27
CA GLU A 347 4.00 -32.24 28.07
C GLU A 347 5.05 -31.69 27.09
N PHE A 348 6.17 -31.26 27.67
CA PHE A 348 7.43 -31.01 26.99
C PHE A 348 7.99 -32.34 26.45
N ASN A 349 7.34 -32.95 25.46
CA ASN A 349 7.86 -34.13 24.77
C ASN A 349 7.30 -34.23 23.34
N GLU A 350 7.80 -33.38 22.43
CA GLU A 350 7.95 -33.75 21.00
C GLU A 350 8.83 -32.77 20.18
N ILE A 351 9.97 -32.32 20.73
CA ILE A 351 11.07 -31.72 19.93
C ILE A 351 12.31 -32.65 19.88
N ARG A 352 12.10 -33.95 20.08
CA ARG A 352 13.09 -34.97 19.78
C ARG A 352 12.36 -36.19 19.22
N ASN A 353 11.99 -36.14 17.94
CA ASN A 353 11.94 -37.28 17.01
C ASN A 353 11.22 -36.90 15.71
N ILE A 354 11.74 -35.93 14.95
CA ILE A 354 11.60 -35.97 13.47
C ILE A 354 12.93 -35.50 12.87
N SER A 355 14.00 -36.20 13.22
CA SER A 355 15.02 -36.54 12.24
C SER A 355 14.81 -38.01 11.91
N THR A 356 14.52 -38.28 10.64
CA THR A 356 14.40 -39.60 10.00
C THR A 356 13.03 -40.28 10.12
N ILE A 357 12.21 -40.19 9.06
CA ILE A 357 11.97 -41.31 8.13
C ILE A 357 11.05 -40.83 6.99
N ASP A 358 11.49 -41.11 5.76
CA ASP A 358 10.75 -41.04 4.51
C ASP A 358 9.38 -41.75 4.55
N GLY A 359 8.42 -41.22 3.79
CA GLY A 359 7.58 -42.06 2.94
C GLY A 359 6.09 -42.22 3.31
N VAL A 360 5.26 -41.66 2.41
CA VAL A 360 4.09 -42.34 1.79
C VAL A 360 2.74 -42.38 2.57
N SER A 361 1.74 -41.78 1.90
CA SER A 361 0.31 -42.14 1.80
C SER A 361 -0.73 -41.66 2.82
N ARG A 362 -1.56 -40.73 2.32
CA ARG A 362 -3.01 -40.86 2.01
C ARG A 362 -4.02 -41.19 3.14
N GLU A 363 -5.04 -40.32 3.16
CA GLU A 363 -6.48 -40.53 3.46
C GLU A 363 -7.09 -40.10 4.82
N ARG A 364 -8.06 -39.16 4.67
CA ARG A 364 -9.41 -39.11 5.26
C ARG A 364 -9.56 -39.07 6.79
N ASN A 365 -10.13 -37.97 7.31
CA ASN A 365 -11.58 -37.85 7.50
C ASN A 365 -12.00 -36.50 8.14
N LEU A 366 -13.10 -35.97 7.63
CA LEU A 366 -13.95 -34.97 8.28
C LEU A 366 -14.72 -35.62 9.45
N SER A 367 -14.87 -34.90 10.57
CA SER A 367 -16.12 -34.84 11.34
C SER A 367 -16.02 -33.88 12.53
N SER A 368 -17.13 -33.20 12.81
CA SER A 368 -17.47 -32.54 14.09
C SER A 368 -17.06 -31.07 14.27
N VAL A 369 -17.77 -30.18 13.57
CA VAL A 369 -18.01 -28.80 14.02
C VAL A 369 -19.22 -28.84 14.96
N THR A 370 -19.04 -28.45 16.22
CA THR A 370 -20.14 -28.20 17.15
C THR A 370 -20.13 -26.72 17.54
N MET A 371 -21.27 -26.08 17.33
CA MET A 371 -21.54 -24.68 17.60
C MET A 371 -21.46 -24.34 19.09
N VAL A 372 -20.94 -23.16 19.40
CA VAL A 372 -21.30 -22.42 20.62
C VAL A 372 -21.53 -20.95 20.26
N ARG A 373 -22.82 -20.56 20.34
CA ARG A 373 -23.35 -19.18 20.54
C ARG A 373 -22.68 -18.57 21.79
N GLU A 374 -22.41 -17.29 21.96
CA GLU A 374 -23.26 -16.10 21.80
C GLU A 374 -22.47 -14.87 22.30
N ALA A 375 -23.14 -13.71 22.28
CA ALA A 375 -22.86 -12.48 23.06
C ALA A 375 -22.18 -11.33 22.31
N THR A 376 -23.08 -10.54 21.72
CA THR A 376 -23.00 -9.09 21.53
C THR A 376 -22.44 -8.35 22.74
N THR A 377 -21.37 -7.58 22.53
CA THR A 377 -21.16 -6.29 23.21
C THR A 377 -20.45 -5.35 22.24
N ASP A 378 -21.10 -4.21 22.01
CA ASP A 378 -20.56 -3.01 21.36
C ASP A 378 -19.23 -2.59 22.04
N PRO A 379 -18.27 -2.01 21.28
CA PRO A 379 -18.01 -0.62 21.58
C PRO A 379 -17.82 0.24 20.32
N THR A 380 -18.66 1.27 20.28
CA THR A 380 -18.32 2.60 19.78
C THR A 380 -17.05 3.13 20.45
N GLU A 381 -16.29 3.87 19.65
CA GLU A 381 -15.08 4.66 19.96
C GLU A 381 -13.67 4.00 19.85
N SER A 382 -12.87 4.70 19.05
CA SER A 382 -11.40 4.74 18.98
C SER A 382 -10.62 3.62 18.28
N VAL A 383 -10.77 3.45 16.96
CA VAL A 383 -9.64 3.10 16.07
C VAL A 383 -9.87 3.68 14.66
N THR A 384 -9.87 5.01 14.52
CA THR A 384 -10.10 5.64 13.20
C THR A 384 -8.98 6.57 12.72
N THR A 385 -7.82 6.60 13.40
CA THR A 385 -6.76 7.57 13.05
C THR A 385 -5.44 6.93 12.59
N GLY A 386 -5.33 5.61 12.47
CA GLY A 386 -4.03 4.95 12.25
C GLY A 386 -3.71 4.43 10.85
N MET A 387 -4.67 4.33 9.92
CA MET A 387 -4.55 3.36 8.83
C MET A 387 -4.38 3.93 7.42
N LEU A 388 -4.28 5.26 7.27
CA LEU A 388 -4.16 5.91 5.95
C LEU A 388 -2.80 6.62 5.69
N LEU A 389 -1.81 6.50 6.58
CA LEU A 389 -0.53 7.22 6.46
C LEU A 389 0.73 6.35 6.33
N LEU A 390 0.61 5.03 6.08
CA LEU A 390 1.80 4.14 6.08
C LEU A 390 2.45 3.89 4.71
N TRP A 391 2.28 4.80 3.76
CA TRP A 391 3.17 4.90 2.58
C TRP A 391 3.57 6.35 2.29
N GLY A 392 3.72 7.15 3.35
CA GLY A 392 4.11 8.55 3.27
C GLY A 392 4.78 9.04 4.55
N ASP A 393 5.63 8.23 5.19
CA ASP A 393 6.64 8.76 6.11
C ASP A 393 7.69 7.68 6.39
N ASP A 394 8.86 7.78 5.77
CA ASP A 394 10.07 7.25 6.41
C ASP A 394 10.34 8.17 7.60
N SER A 395 9.60 7.97 8.69
CA SER A 395 9.88 8.59 9.98
C SER A 395 11.17 8.00 10.53
N GLU A 396 12.29 8.45 9.96
CA GLU A 396 13.60 8.47 10.63
C GLU A 396 13.74 9.70 11.54
N ASP A 397 12.63 10.30 11.98
CA ASP A 397 12.60 11.35 13.01
C ASP A 397 12.59 10.76 14.42
N ALA A 398 13.58 9.92 14.72
CA ALA A 398 14.10 9.84 16.07
C ALA A 398 15.37 10.69 16.12
N MET A 399 15.24 11.95 16.53
CA MET A 399 16.39 12.71 17.02
C MET A 399 17.15 11.84 18.04
N PRO A 400 18.49 11.87 18.08
CA PRO A 400 19.24 11.08 19.06
C PRO A 400 18.85 11.50 20.47
N GLN A 401 18.03 10.66 21.12
CA GLN A 401 17.50 10.93 22.44
C GLN A 401 18.63 10.71 23.46
N LYS A 402 18.97 11.74 24.23
CA LYS A 402 19.97 11.65 25.30
C LYS A 402 19.33 11.02 26.53
N HIS A 403 19.49 9.72 26.71
CA HIS A 403 18.98 8.97 27.87
C HIS A 403 19.80 9.15 29.16
N SER A 404 20.81 10.03 29.17
CA SER A 404 21.71 10.21 30.32
C SER A 404 21.05 10.71 31.59
N LYS A 405 19.81 11.24 31.51
CA LYS A 405 19.03 11.76 32.64
C LYS A 405 17.97 10.78 33.16
N GLU A 406 17.80 9.61 32.56
CA GLU A 406 16.80 8.63 32.99
C GLU A 406 17.23 7.93 34.28
N ALA A 407 16.29 7.73 35.20
CA ALA A 407 16.56 7.20 36.54
C ALA A 407 17.28 5.84 36.49
N ASP A 408 16.89 4.98 35.55
CA ASP A 408 17.44 3.62 35.42
C ASP A 408 18.86 3.65 34.83
N VAL A 409 19.13 4.59 33.92
CA VAL A 409 20.47 4.83 33.36
C VAL A 409 21.39 5.42 34.44
N ILE A 410 20.90 6.37 35.22
CA ILE A 410 21.63 6.94 36.37
C ILE A 410 21.93 5.84 37.41
N ALA A 411 20.98 4.95 37.69
CA ALA A 411 21.18 3.82 38.59
C ALA A 411 22.27 2.86 38.08
N ALA A 412 22.29 2.55 36.78
CA ALA A 412 23.33 1.72 36.17
C ALA A 412 24.72 2.39 36.15
N LEU A 413 24.78 3.73 36.07
CA LEU A 413 26.02 4.51 36.09
C LEU A 413 26.66 4.62 37.48
N LYS A 414 25.92 4.36 38.57
CA LYS A 414 26.48 4.32 39.94
C LYS A 414 27.49 3.18 40.14
N PHE A 415 27.44 2.14 39.32
CA PHE A 415 28.38 1.03 39.41
C PHE A 415 29.73 1.36 38.74
N PRO A 416 30.87 0.88 39.28
CA PRO A 416 32.18 1.09 38.68
C PRO A 416 32.25 0.60 37.24
N THR A 417 33.02 1.31 36.41
CA THR A 417 33.23 0.96 35.00
C THR A 417 33.81 -0.45 34.90
N ARG A 418 33.23 -1.31 34.05
CA ARG A 418 33.59 -2.73 33.83
C ARG A 418 33.21 -3.73 34.95
N SER A 419 32.54 -3.31 36.03
CA SER A 419 32.01 -4.22 37.06
C SER A 419 30.93 -5.18 36.52
N ALA A 420 30.76 -6.33 37.17
CA ALA A 420 29.78 -7.35 36.79
C ALA A 420 28.34 -6.84 36.98
N GLU A 421 28.10 -6.09 38.05
CA GLU A 421 26.85 -5.47 38.43
C GLU A 421 26.41 -4.45 37.37
N ARG A 422 27.37 -3.64 36.89
CA ARG A 422 27.13 -2.73 35.76
C ARG A 422 26.71 -3.50 34.53
N LYS A 423 27.43 -4.57 34.16
CA LYS A 423 27.10 -5.40 32.97
C LYS A 423 25.67 -5.99 33.04
N VAL A 424 25.25 -6.48 34.21
CA VAL A 424 23.90 -7.02 34.42
C VAL A 424 22.83 -5.92 34.34
N ALA A 425 23.06 -4.76 34.97
CA ALA A 425 22.14 -3.62 34.88
C ALA A 425 21.96 -3.13 33.43
N TRP A 426 23.07 -3.05 32.67
CA TRP A 426 23.02 -2.70 31.24
C TRP A 426 22.33 -3.76 30.37
N HIS A 427 22.47 -5.04 30.71
CA HIS A 427 21.78 -6.11 29.99
C HIS A 427 20.26 -6.05 30.19
N LYS A 428 19.80 -5.77 31.42
CA LYS A 428 18.37 -5.57 31.72
C LYS A 428 17.78 -4.37 30.96
N LEU A 429 18.49 -3.24 30.92
CA LEU A 429 18.06 -2.06 30.15
C LEU A 429 17.86 -2.38 28.65
N ARG A 430 18.75 -3.18 28.05
CA ARG A 430 18.62 -3.62 26.65
C ARG A 430 17.44 -4.54 26.37
N LEU A 431 16.94 -5.25 27.39
CA LEU A 431 15.78 -6.15 27.26
C LEU A 431 14.45 -5.39 27.45
N TRP A 432 14.46 -4.25 28.15
CA TRP A 432 13.27 -3.49 28.50
C TRP A 432 12.93 -2.32 27.54
N GLY A 433 13.78 -2.01 26.55
CA GLY A 433 13.46 -0.93 25.60
C GLY A 433 14.58 -0.55 24.62
N ASN A 434 14.34 0.56 23.91
CA ASN A 434 15.01 1.05 22.69
C ASN A 434 16.49 1.49 22.86
N TYR A 435 17.26 0.88 23.76
CA TYR A 435 18.67 1.20 24.05
C TYR A 435 19.67 0.53 23.08
N HIS A 436 19.31 0.44 21.80
CA HIS A 436 20.09 -0.26 20.77
C HIS A 436 20.96 0.72 19.97
N ASN A 437 22.15 1.05 20.50
CA ASN A 437 23.36 1.59 19.82
C ASN A 437 24.10 2.57 20.74
N MET A 438 24.83 2.03 21.72
CA MET A 438 25.66 2.83 22.63
C MET A 438 27.14 2.52 22.41
N THR A 439 27.92 3.50 21.96
CA THR A 439 29.38 3.50 22.06
C THR A 439 29.79 4.21 23.33
N VAL A 440 30.41 3.48 24.25
CA VAL A 440 31.08 4.05 25.43
C VAL A 440 32.50 4.45 24.99
N MET A 441 32.83 5.74 24.98
CA MET A 441 34.22 6.17 24.77
C MET A 441 35.02 5.92 26.06
N ASP A 442 36.21 5.34 25.92
CA ASP A 442 37.10 4.90 27.02
C ASP A 442 37.85 6.08 27.69
N VAL A 443 37.29 7.30 27.66
CA VAL A 443 37.93 8.51 28.19
C VAL A 443 36.97 9.26 29.12
N GLY A 444 37.03 8.94 30.41
CA GLY A 444 36.86 9.86 31.55
C GLY A 444 35.51 10.55 31.84
N GLU A 445 34.69 10.88 30.85
CA GLU A 445 33.45 11.65 31.04
C GLU A 445 32.35 11.10 30.15
N GLY A 446 31.43 10.35 30.75
CA GLY A 446 30.38 9.60 30.06
C GLY A 446 29.28 10.49 29.47
N ASN A 447 29.53 11.10 28.33
CA ASN A 447 28.47 11.67 27.49
C ASN A 447 27.98 10.63 26.47
N LEU A 448 26.70 10.26 26.57
CA LEU A 448 26.02 9.39 25.60
C LEU A 448 25.56 10.21 24.40
N VAL A 449 26.12 9.92 23.23
CA VAL A 449 25.54 10.31 21.93
C VAL A 449 25.08 9.03 21.23
N VAL A 450 23.77 8.91 21.00
CA VAL A 450 23.23 7.84 20.15
C VAL A 450 23.56 8.23 18.71
N ALA A 451 24.51 7.52 18.08
CA ALA A 451 24.83 7.70 16.68
C ALA A 451 24.68 6.36 15.96
N ARG A 452 23.92 6.35 14.85
CA ARG A 452 23.82 5.21 13.95
C ARG A 452 25.18 5.03 13.27
N LYS A 453 25.82 3.88 13.44
CA LYS A 453 27.09 3.56 12.78
C LYS A 453 26.85 3.55 11.25
N SER A 454 27.51 4.44 10.52
CA SER A 454 27.58 4.35 9.06
C SER A 454 28.39 3.12 8.67
N ASN A 455 27.82 2.26 7.83
CA ASN A 455 28.54 1.13 7.25
C ASN A 455 29.74 1.65 6.42
N GLY A 456 30.95 1.21 6.76
CA GLY A 456 32.15 1.44 5.94
C GLY A 456 33.48 1.23 6.66
N SER A 457 34.18 0.16 6.27
CA SER A 457 35.59 -0.19 6.52
C SER A 457 36.00 -0.68 7.91
N GLY A 458 36.44 -1.94 7.94
CA GLY A 458 37.28 -2.48 8.99
C GLY A 458 38.75 -2.08 8.78
N HIS A 459 39.44 -1.93 9.92
CA HIS A 459 40.88 -2.12 10.13
C HIS A 459 41.84 -1.14 9.44
N THR A 460 42.21 -0.09 10.18
CA THR A 460 43.57 0.46 10.17
C THR A 460 44.34 -0.15 11.34
N ILE A 461 45.27 -1.06 11.03
CA ILE A 461 46.40 -1.39 11.91
C ILE A 461 47.58 -0.54 11.44
N ALA A 462 48.30 0.03 12.41
CA ALA A 462 49.40 0.96 12.24
C ALA A 462 50.60 0.36 11.49
N ALA A 463 51.44 1.27 11.00
CA ALA A 463 52.66 1.04 10.24
C ALA A 463 53.76 0.31 11.02
N ASP A 464 54.72 -0.19 10.23
CA ASP A 464 56.06 -0.68 10.55
C ASP A 464 56.17 -2.19 10.83
N ASP A 465 56.47 -2.96 9.77
CA ASP A 465 57.79 -3.61 9.67
C ASP A 465 58.01 -4.39 8.34
N PHE A 466 59.20 -4.15 7.76
CA PHE A 466 60.04 -5.01 6.91
C PHE A 466 59.67 -5.41 5.45
N HIS A 467 60.31 -4.69 4.53
CA HIS A 467 61.09 -5.11 3.35
C HIS A 467 60.89 -6.50 2.65
N LYS A 468 60.74 -6.36 1.32
CA LYS A 468 61.47 -7.03 0.20
C LYS A 468 60.85 -8.26 -0.50
N ALA A 469 60.98 -8.14 -1.84
CA ALA A 469 61.12 -9.16 -2.90
C ALA A 469 59.83 -9.87 -3.34
N ALA A 470 59.28 -9.55 -4.52
CA ALA A 470 59.70 -9.94 -5.88
C ALA A 470 59.11 -11.28 -6.33
N ARG A 471 58.73 -11.34 -7.63
CA ARG A 471 58.33 -12.50 -8.48
C ARG A 471 56.81 -12.75 -8.53
N THR A 472 56.13 -12.34 -9.61
CA THR A 472 55.90 -12.98 -10.94
C THR A 472 54.75 -13.99 -10.92
N GLU A 473 54.11 -14.11 -12.10
CA GLU A 473 53.08 -15.09 -12.53
C GLU A 473 51.63 -14.62 -12.32
N GLU A 474 51.00 -14.07 -13.36
CA GLU A 474 50.35 -14.73 -14.51
C GLU A 474 48.92 -15.25 -14.21
N LYS A 475 48.00 -14.76 -15.03
CA LYS A 475 46.66 -15.28 -15.38
C LYS A 475 46.68 -16.80 -15.66
N PRO A 476 45.54 -17.55 -15.72
CA PRO A 476 44.27 -17.11 -16.33
C PRO A 476 42.93 -17.66 -15.78
N ALA A 477 41.88 -17.02 -16.29
CA ALA A 477 40.52 -17.47 -16.66
C ALA A 477 39.94 -18.79 -16.14
N CYS A 478 38.70 -18.70 -15.63
CA CYS A 478 37.54 -19.30 -16.28
C CYS A 478 36.28 -18.45 -16.00
#